data_AF-A0A3D4NYP5-F1
#
_entry.id   AF-A0A3D4NYP5-F1
#
_cell.length_a   1.000
_cell.length_b   1.000
_cell.length_c   1.000
_cell.angle_alpha   90.00
_cell.angle_beta   90.00
_cell.angle_gamma   90.00
#
_symmetry.space_group_name_H-M   'P 1'
#
loop_
_entity.id
_entity.type
_entity.pdbx_description
1 polymer ?
#
loop_
_entity_poly.entity_id
_entity_poly.type
_entity_poly.pdbx_seq_one_letter_code
_entity_poly.pdbx_strand_id
1 'polypeptide(L)'
;VADSFDPAENIKGGVKYLKDLIKLFNGNTAKVLAAYNAGQEALKKFHGIPPYAETREYIRRVMASYPKPFITGGVPIRKFVDASGQHVFTNDPYYHLNGRKNRD
;
A
#
# COMPACT_ATOMS: atom_id res chain seq x y z
N VAL A 1 9.37 -0.26 -11.39
CA VAL A 1 8.99 1.15 -11.17
C VAL A 1 9.99 1.93 -11.99
N ALA A 2 9.54 2.60 -13.03
CA ALA A 2 10.36 3.46 -13.87
C ALA A 2 10.44 4.85 -13.26
N ASP A 3 9.35 5.31 -12.63
CA ASP A 3 9.31 6.56 -11.86
C ASP A 3 8.58 6.36 -10.52
N SER A 4 9.25 6.62 -9.40
CA SER A 4 8.65 6.55 -8.07
C SER A 4 7.82 7.78 -7.70
N PHE A 5 7.92 8.86 -8.45
CA PHE A 5 7.14 10.08 -8.26
C PHE A 5 5.83 10.09 -9.04
N ASP A 6 5.69 9.22 -10.06
CA ASP A 6 4.38 8.95 -10.66
C ASP A 6 3.46 8.25 -9.63
N PRO A 7 2.30 8.82 -9.27
CA PRO A 7 1.44 8.25 -8.24
C PRO A 7 0.93 6.84 -8.56
N ALA A 8 0.66 6.54 -9.82
CA ALA A 8 0.12 5.24 -10.22
C ALA A 8 1.20 4.15 -10.14
N GLU A 9 2.41 4.44 -10.62
CA GLU A 9 3.56 3.55 -10.50
C GLU A 9 4.01 3.38 -9.04
N ASN A 10 3.99 4.45 -8.24
CA ASN A 10 4.32 4.41 -6.83
C ASN A 10 3.38 3.48 -6.05
N ILE A 11 2.07 3.64 -6.23
CA ILE A 11 1.06 2.77 -5.60
C ILE A 11 1.25 1.33 -6.05
N LYS A 12 1.43 1.09 -7.36
CA LYS A 12 1.63 -0.26 -7.90
C LYS A 12 2.89 -0.92 -7.32
N GLY A 13 3.99 -0.17 -7.26
CA GLY A 13 5.26 -0.63 -6.69
C GLY A 13 5.15 -0.92 -5.19
N GLY A 14 4.60 0.01 -4.42
CA GLY A 14 4.41 -0.11 -2.98
C GLY A 14 3.49 -1.28 -2.61
N VAL A 15 2.35 -1.45 -3.29
CA VAL A 15 1.42 -2.56 -3.06
C VAL A 15 2.04 -3.90 -3.44
N LYS A 16 2.79 -3.97 -4.56
CA LYS A 16 3.51 -5.18 -4.95
C LYS A 16 4.53 -5.56 -3.87
N TYR A 17 5.35 -4.61 -3.43
CA TYR A 17 6.34 -4.85 -2.39
C TYR A 17 5.69 -5.29 -1.07
N LEU A 18 4.62 -4.62 -0.64
CA LEU A 18 3.86 -5.00 0.55
C LEU A 18 3.31 -6.43 0.46
N LYS A 19 2.77 -6.83 -0.69
CA LYS A 19 2.30 -8.20 -0.94
C LYS A 19 3.43 -9.23 -0.79
N ASP A 20 4.61 -8.91 -1.30
CA ASP A 20 5.77 -9.81 -1.20
C ASP A 20 6.23 -9.95 0.26
N LEU A 21 6.23 -8.86 1.03
CA LEU A 21 6.52 -8.91 2.47
C LEU A 21 5.48 -9.71 3.27
N ILE A 22 4.18 -9.57 2.94
CA ILE A 22 3.11 -10.35 3.58
C ILE A 22 3.35 -11.85 3.39
N LYS A 23 3.74 -12.26 2.19
CA LYS A 23 4.09 -13.66 1.90
C LYS A 23 5.33 -14.08 2.69
N LEU A 24 6.39 -13.27 2.65
CA LEU A 24 7.66 -13.55 3.31
C LEU A 24 7.51 -13.77 4.83
N PHE A 25 6.64 -12.99 5.46
CA PHE A 25 6.42 -13.05 6.91
C PHE A 25 5.12 -13.77 7.31
N ASN A 26 4.54 -14.56 6.40
CA ASN A 26 3.35 -15.38 6.64
C ASN A 26 2.18 -14.60 7.26
N GLY A 27 1.98 -13.35 6.83
CA GLY A 27 0.92 -12.49 7.35
C GLY A 27 1.17 -11.91 8.75
N ASN A 28 2.38 -12.05 9.31
CA ASN A 28 2.72 -11.39 10.57
C ASN A 28 2.80 -9.87 10.37
N THR A 29 1.71 -9.17 10.67
CA THR A 29 1.54 -7.72 10.42
C THR A 29 2.69 -6.89 11.00
N ALA A 30 3.15 -7.18 12.22
CA ALA A 30 4.23 -6.42 12.85
C ALA A 30 5.56 -6.55 12.07
N LYS A 31 5.91 -7.76 11.62
CA LYS A 31 7.11 -7.99 10.79
C LYS A 31 6.98 -7.39 9.39
N VAL A 32 5.79 -7.46 8.79
CA VAL A 32 5.50 -6.84 7.49
C VAL A 32 5.71 -5.33 7.56
N LEU A 33 5.11 -4.66 8.56
CA LEU A 33 5.26 -3.21 8.74
C LEU A 33 6.69 -2.82 9.06
N ALA A 34 7.38 -3.60 9.90
CA ALA A 34 8.78 -3.37 10.20
C ALA A 34 9.66 -3.48 8.94
N ALA A 35 9.47 -4.50 8.11
CA ALA A 35 10.23 -4.70 6.88
C ALA A 35 9.89 -3.68 5.78
N TYR A 36 8.65 -3.18 5.77
CA TYR A 36 8.25 -2.12 4.83
C TYR A 36 8.98 -0.80 5.15
N ASN A 37 9.17 -0.47 6.44
CA ASN A 37 9.86 0.74 6.88
C ASN A 37 11.39 0.57 6.93
N ALA A 38 11.90 -0.48 7.59
CA ALA A 38 13.32 -0.68 7.85
C ALA A 38 14.04 -1.59 6.84
N GLY A 39 13.30 -2.24 5.95
CA GLY A 39 13.82 -3.25 5.04
C GLY A 39 13.93 -4.65 5.67
N GLN A 40 13.68 -5.68 4.86
CA GLN A 40 13.76 -7.09 5.29
C GLN A 40 15.18 -7.51 5.76
N GLU A 41 16.24 -6.93 5.18
CA GLU A 41 17.61 -7.23 5.56
C GLU A 41 17.93 -6.75 6.99
N ALA A 42 17.33 -5.64 7.43
CA ALA A 42 17.44 -5.18 8.81
C ALA A 42 16.80 -6.21 9.76
N LEU A 43 15.62 -6.74 9.41
CA LEU A 43 14.98 -7.77 10.23
C LEU A 43 15.81 -9.05 10.31
N LYS A 44 16.43 -9.43 9.20
CA LYS A 44 17.36 -10.58 9.15
C LYS A 44 18.57 -10.35 10.05
N LYS A 45 19.19 -9.17 9.99
CA LYS A 45 20.35 -8.80 10.82
C LYS A 45 20.05 -8.79 12.32
N PHE A 46 18.86 -8.31 12.70
CA PHE A 46 18.44 -8.22 14.10
C PHE A 46 17.62 -9.44 14.57
N HIS A 47 17.48 -10.48 13.72
CA HIS A 47 16.65 -11.66 13.99
C HIS A 47 15.21 -11.32 14.44
N GLY A 48 14.66 -10.21 13.96
CA GLY A 48 13.41 -9.64 14.45
C GLY A 48 13.29 -8.16 14.15
N ILE A 49 12.35 -7.48 14.79
CA ILE A 49 12.14 -6.05 14.59
C ILE A 49 13.36 -5.30 15.12
N PRO A 50 14.06 -4.48 14.30
CA PRO A 50 15.23 -3.77 14.74
C PRO A 50 14.87 -2.74 15.83
N PRO A 51 15.79 -2.39 16.74
CA PRO A 51 15.54 -1.43 17.81
C PRO A 51 15.59 0.03 17.31
N TYR A 52 15.10 0.30 16.10
CA TYR A 52 15.00 1.63 15.53
C TYR A 52 13.77 2.33 16.10
N ALA A 53 13.97 3.53 16.65
CA ALA A 53 12.87 4.32 17.21
C ALA A 53 11.80 4.61 16.15
N GLU A 54 12.23 4.99 14.94
CA GLU A 54 11.34 5.25 13.81
C GLU A 54 10.47 4.04 13.46
N THR A 55 11.06 2.85 13.31
CA THR A 55 10.33 1.64 12.92
C THR A 55 9.30 1.23 13.97
N ARG A 56 9.64 1.35 15.26
CA ARG A 56 8.69 1.07 16.35
C ARG A 56 7.53 2.06 16.35
N GLU A 57 7.83 3.34 16.14
CA GLU A 57 6.81 4.38 16.04
C GLU A 57 5.92 4.20 14.79
N TYR A 58 6.50 3.84 13.66
CA TYR A 58 5.78 3.52 12.43
C TYR A 58 4.75 2.40 12.65
N ILE A 59 5.18 1.28 13.25
CA ILE A 59 4.30 0.15 13.58
C ILE A 59 3.18 0.63 14.49
N ARG A 60 3.50 1.37 15.56
CA ARG A 60 2.51 1.90 16.52
C ARG A 60 1.46 2.76 15.82
N ARG A 61 1.88 3.69 14.96
CA ARG A 61 0.98 4.59 14.22
C ARG A 61 0.06 3.83 13.28
N VAL A 62 0.62 2.92 12.46
CA VAL A 62 -0.18 2.16 11.49
C VAL A 62 -1.15 1.24 12.22
N MET A 63 -0.72 0.55 13.27
CA MET A 63 -1.59 -0.33 14.06
C MET A 63 -2.70 0.43 14.78
N ALA A 64 -2.49 1.69 15.18
CA ALA A 64 -3.54 2.53 15.76
C ALA A 64 -4.63 2.91 14.74
N SER A 65 -4.28 3.03 13.46
CA SER A 65 -5.21 3.34 12.37
C SER A 65 -5.80 2.10 11.71
N TYR A 66 -5.10 0.96 11.72
CA TYR A 66 -5.50 -0.28 11.05
C TYR A 66 -6.91 -0.81 11.41
N PRO A 67 -7.36 -0.81 12.68
CA PRO A 67 -8.72 -1.25 13.02
C PRO A 67 -9.79 -0.19 12.68
N LYS A 68 -9.39 1.04 12.33
CA LYS A 68 -10.31 2.10 11.93
C LYS A 68 -10.42 2.07 10.40
N PRO A 69 -11.56 1.72 9.82
CA PRO A 69 -11.73 1.90 8.39
C PRO A 69 -11.53 3.38 8.07
N PHE A 70 -10.51 3.70 7.27
CA PHE A 70 -10.27 5.07 6.76
C PHE A 70 -11.50 5.59 5.98
N ILE A 71 -12.30 4.67 5.45
CA ILE A 71 -13.64 4.94 4.93
C ILE A 71 -14.65 4.68 6.07
N THR A 72 -14.86 5.68 6.92
CA THR A 72 -15.98 5.65 7.87
C THR A 72 -17.28 5.87 7.11
N GLY A 73 -18.14 4.86 7.07
CA GLY A 73 -19.58 4.94 6.72
C GLY A 73 -19.98 5.92 5.62
N GLY A 74 -20.07 5.45 4.37
CA GLY A 74 -20.93 6.07 3.36
C GLY A 74 -20.28 6.56 2.08
N VAL A 75 -18.95 6.54 1.93
CA VAL A 75 -18.32 6.84 0.63
C VAL A 75 -18.29 5.56 -0.22
N PRO A 76 -19.13 5.43 -1.27
CA PRO A 76 -19.17 4.23 -2.08
C PRO A 76 -17.86 4.06 -2.84
N ILE A 77 -17.12 2.98 -2.53
CA ILE A 77 -16.00 2.55 -3.35
C ILE A 77 -16.56 1.84 -4.58
N ARG A 78 -16.28 2.40 -5.75
CA ARG A 78 -16.68 1.87 -7.05
C ARG A 78 -15.55 1.03 -7.62
N LYS A 79 -15.89 -0.09 -8.26
CA LYS A 79 -14.97 -0.96 -8.98
C LYS A 79 -15.18 -0.77 -10.48
N PHE A 80 -14.12 -0.44 -11.21
CA PHE A 80 -14.08 -0.35 -12.67
C PHE A 80 -13.05 -1.34 -13.23
N VAL A 81 -13.18 -1.66 -14.51
CA VAL A 81 -12.13 -2.33 -15.28
C VAL A 81 -11.70 -1.31 -16.33
N ASP A 82 -10.43 -0.92 -16.33
CA ASP A 82 -9.92 0.01 -17.35
C ASP A 82 -9.69 -0.70 -18.70
N ALA A 83 -9.29 0.07 -19.72
CA ALA A 83 -9.05 -0.44 -21.06
C ALA A 83 -7.93 -1.51 -21.15
N SER A 84 -7.06 -1.60 -20.13
CA SER A 84 -6.01 -2.61 -20.04
C SER A 84 -6.45 -3.90 -19.33
N GLY A 85 -7.70 -3.95 -18.86
CA GLY A 85 -8.22 -5.08 -18.07
C GLY A 85 -7.88 -4.98 -16.58
N GLN A 86 -7.28 -3.88 -16.12
CA GLN A 86 -6.92 -3.70 -14.71
C GLN A 86 -8.15 -3.29 -13.89
N HIS A 87 -8.34 -3.93 -12.74
CA HIS A 87 -9.35 -3.51 -11.77
C HIS A 87 -8.94 -2.22 -11.06
N VAL A 88 -9.79 -1.21 -11.13
CA VAL A 88 -9.63 0.07 -10.44
C VAL A 88 -10.69 0.19 -9.36
N PHE A 89 -10.28 0.53 -8.13
CA PHE A 89 -11.19 0.83 -7.03
C PHE A 89 -11.03 2.32 -6.68
N THR A 90 -12.13 3.08 -6.69
CA THR A 90 -12.07 4.54 -6.48
C THR A 90 -13.34 5.05 -5.82
N ASN A 91 -13.22 6.14 -5.06
CA ASN A 91 -14.35 6.92 -4.55
C ASN A 91 -14.77 8.04 -5.52
N ASP A 92 -14.05 8.24 -6.62
CA ASP A 92 -14.41 9.20 -7.67
C ASP A 92 -15.53 8.63 -8.58
N PRO A 93 -16.74 9.20 -8.57
CA PRO A 93 -17.82 8.75 -9.45
C PRO A 93 -17.55 8.99 -10.94
N TYR A 94 -16.62 9.90 -11.29
CA TYR A 94 -16.33 10.31 -12.66
C TYR A 94 -15.06 9.69 -13.24
N TYR A 95 -14.45 8.71 -12.56
CA TYR A 95 -13.21 8.06 -13.00
C TYR A 95 -13.27 7.56 -14.47
N HIS A 96 -14.42 7.04 -14.89
CA HIS A 96 -14.67 6.57 -16.26
C HIS A 96 -14.66 7.67 -17.33
N LEU A 97 -14.82 8.95 -16.94
CA LEU A 97 -14.80 10.10 -17.85
C LEU A 97 -13.37 10.63 -18.07
N ASN A 98 -12.50 10.51 -17.06
CA ASN A 98 -11.12 10.99 -17.15
C ASN A 98 -10.29 10.21 -18.16
N GLY A 99 -10.58 8.92 -18.39
CA GLY A 99 -9.94 8.10 -19.42
C GLY A 99 -10.26 8.52 -20.87
N ARG A 100 -11.22 9.45 -21.09
CA ARG A 100 -11.52 10.00 -22.43
C ARG A 100 -10.77 11.29 -22.77
N LYS A 101 -10.20 12.01 -21.79
CA LYS A 101 -9.57 13.33 -22.01
C LYS A 101 -8.10 13.30 -22.47
N ASN A 102 -7.41 12.16 -22.39
CA ASN A 102 -6.01 12.03 -22.82
C ASN A 102 -5.89 11.39 -24.23
N ARG A 103 -6.81 11.69 -25.15
CA ARG A 103 -6.79 11.17 -26.53
C ARG A 103 -6.96 12.24 -27.61
N ASP A 104 -6.69 13.50 -27.28
CA ASP A 104 -6.65 14.63 -28.22
C ASP A 104 -5.26 15.29 -28.18
#